data_AF-A0A840MH74-F1
#
_entry.id   AF-A0A840MH74-F1
#
_cell.length_a   1.000
_cell.length_b   1.000
_cell.length_c   1.000
_cell.angle_alpha   90.00
_cell.angle_beta   90.00
_cell.angle_gamma   90.00
#
_symmetry.space_group_name_H-M   'P 1'
#
loop_
_entity.id
_entity.type
_entity.pdbx_description
1 polymer ?
#
loop_
_entity_poly.entity_id
_entity_poly.type
_entity_poly.pdbx_seq_one_letter_code
_entity_poly.pdbx_strand_id
1 'polypeptide(L)'
;MAVILAHGYIAHVVSRQRKAAEKRRDPQKKVRRWMAEACHGGFNRFRKHLVRYEKREHTCLALNHLAAAIIALRKIDLPVHIIYG
;
A
#
# COMPACT_ATOMS: atom_id res chain seq x y z
N MET A 1 -13.62 12.34 -11.15
CA MET A 1 -15.08 12.12 -10.94
C MET A 1 -15.78 11.84 -12.25
N ALA A 2 -15.52 12.62 -13.32
CA ALA A 2 -16.15 12.47 -14.64
C ALA A 2 -16.14 11.03 -15.20
N VAL A 3 -14.99 10.34 -15.16
CA VAL A 3 -14.86 8.97 -15.69
C VAL A 3 -15.75 7.96 -14.94
N ILE A 4 -15.85 8.06 -13.60
CA ILE A 4 -16.61 7.11 -12.78
C ILE A 4 -18.12 7.25 -13.04
N LEU A 5 -18.58 8.51 -13.11
CA LEU A 5 -19.98 8.84 -13.41
C LEU A 5 -20.35 8.46 -14.85
N ALA A 6 -19.44 8.64 -15.80
CA ALA A 6 -19.66 8.28 -17.20
C ALA A 6 -19.87 6.76 -17.41
N HIS A 7 -19.38 5.93 -16.50
CA HIS A 7 -19.58 4.47 -16.54
C HIS A 7 -20.71 4.00 -15.63
N GLY A 8 -21.54 4.91 -15.10
CA GLY A 8 -22.70 4.57 -14.27
C GLY A 8 -22.38 4.12 -12.84
N TYR A 9 -21.14 4.30 -12.37
CA TYR A 9 -20.76 3.90 -11.01
C TYR A 9 -21.06 5.00 -9.98
N ILE A 10 -21.47 4.58 -8.78
CA ILE A 10 -21.62 5.47 -7.63
C ILE A 10 -20.24 5.83 -7.09
N ALA A 11 -19.89 7.11 -7.17
CA ALA A 11 -18.57 7.60 -6.79
C ALA A 11 -18.41 7.70 -5.25
N HIS A 12 -17.88 6.65 -4.62
CA HIS A 12 -17.46 6.69 -3.21
C HIS A 12 -16.06 7.30 -3.00
N VAL A 13 -15.39 7.72 -4.07
CA VAL A 13 -14.03 8.28 -4.01
C VAL A 13 -14.09 9.77 -3.66
N VAL A 14 -13.77 10.11 -2.41
CA VAL A 14 -13.74 11.50 -1.94
C VAL A 14 -12.46 12.23 -2.42
N SER A 15 -12.60 13.48 -2.89
CA SER A 15 -11.47 14.30 -3.33
C SER A 15 -10.47 14.58 -2.21
N ARG A 16 -9.21 14.84 -2.56
CA ARG A 16 -8.13 15.08 -1.58
C ARG A 16 -8.41 16.31 -0.71
N GLN A 17 -8.97 17.37 -1.28
CA GLN A 17 -9.37 18.58 -0.57
C GLN A 17 -10.50 18.32 0.43
N ARG A 18 -11.53 17.56 0.02
CA ARG A 18 -12.66 17.22 0.89
C ARG A 18 -12.24 16.28 2.03
N LYS A 19 -11.33 15.34 1.78
CA LYS A 19 -10.69 14.54 2.85
C LYS A 19 -9.86 15.39 3.82
N ALA A 20 -9.14 16.41 3.33
CA ALA A 20 -8.38 17.32 4.18
C ALA A 20 -9.29 18.19 5.05
N ALA A 21 -10.41 18.67 4.49
CA ALA A 21 -11.43 19.43 5.23
C ALA A 21 -12.13 18.57 6.30
N GLU A 22 -12.50 17.33 5.96
CA GLU A 22 -13.07 16.39 6.95
C GLU A 22 -12.10 16.07 8.08
N LYS A 23 -10.81 15.86 7.77
CA LYS A 23 -9.77 15.64 8.80
C LYS A 23 -9.58 16.87 9.71
N ARG A 24 -9.75 18.09 9.18
CA ARG A 24 -9.72 19.33 9.99
C ARG A 24 -10.95 19.45 10.89
N ARG A 25 -12.11 18.99 10.42
CA ARG A 25 -13.39 19.07 11.14
C ARG A 25 -13.52 18.02 12.24
N ASP A 26 -13.02 16.81 12.00
CA ASP A 26 -13.04 15.70 12.96
C ASP A 26 -11.62 15.12 13.09
N PRO A 27 -10.83 15.59 14.07
CA PRO A 27 -9.47 15.11 14.30
C PRO A 27 -9.42 13.69 14.87
N GLN A 28 -10.52 13.13 15.40
CA GLN A 28 -10.57 11.74 15.85
C GLN A 28 -10.74 10.76 14.67
N LYS A 29 -11.21 11.24 13.52
CA LYS A 29 -11.34 10.46 12.28
C LYS A 29 -9.96 10.10 11.71
N LYS A 30 -9.38 8.99 12.21
CA LYS A 30 -8.09 8.47 11.76
C LYS A 30 -8.19 7.92 10.32
N VAL A 31 -7.67 8.69 9.37
CA VAL A 31 -7.46 8.20 8.00
C VAL A 31 -6.32 7.18 8.02
N ARG A 32 -6.62 5.88 7.89
CA ARG A 32 -5.64 4.77 7.88
C ARG A 32 -4.78 4.69 6.62
N ARG A 33 -4.61 5.80 5.88
CA ARG A 33 -3.79 5.85 4.66
C ARG A 33 -2.32 5.54 4.94
N TRP A 34 -1.85 5.87 6.14
CA TRP A 34 -0.47 5.63 6.55
C TRP A 34 -0.10 4.15 6.49
N MET A 35 -1.03 3.21 6.70
CA MET A 35 -0.75 1.78 6.52
C MET A 35 -0.44 1.45 5.06
N ALA A 36 -1.27 1.94 4.13
CA ALA A 36 -1.08 1.73 2.71
C ALA A 36 0.21 2.41 2.22
N GLU A 37 0.50 3.62 2.69
CA GLU A 37 1.74 4.35 2.38
C GLU A 37 2.97 3.62 2.94
N ALA A 38 2.92 3.12 4.18
CA ALA A 38 4.00 2.35 4.78
C ALA A 38 4.23 1.01 4.05
N CYS A 39 3.15 0.35 3.63
CA CYS A 39 3.22 -0.86 2.82
C CYS A 39 3.85 -0.58 1.46
N HIS A 40 3.36 0.45 0.76
CA HIS A 40 3.89 0.87 -0.55
C HIS A 40 5.36 1.30 -0.47
N GLY A 41 5.75 2.06 0.56
CA GLY A 41 7.15 2.40 0.82
C GLY A 41 8.00 1.17 1.13
N GLY A 42 7.43 0.14 1.74
CA GLY A 42 8.05 -1.17 1.92
C GLY A 42 8.32 -1.89 0.61
N PHE A 43 7.31 -1.97 -0.26
CA PHE A 43 7.43 -2.55 -1.59
C PHE A 43 8.45 -1.80 -2.47
N ASN A 44 8.51 -0.47 -2.36
CA ASN A 44 9.42 0.36 -3.14
C ASN A 44 10.91 0.15 -2.81
N ARG A 45 11.24 -0.50 -1.68
CA ARG A 45 12.61 -0.87 -1.33
C ARG A 45 13.11 -2.13 -2.06
N PHE A 46 12.21 -2.92 -2.63
CA PHE A 46 12.57 -4.10 -3.41
C PHE A 46 12.84 -3.71 -4.87
N ARG A 47 14.12 -3.70 -5.26
CA ARG A 47 14.56 -3.28 -6.61
C ARG A 47 13.88 -4.05 -7.75
N LYS A 48 13.66 -5.37 -7.59
CA LYS A 48 12.96 -6.20 -8.58
C LYS A 48 11.48 -5.82 -8.76
N HIS A 49 10.87 -5.26 -7.71
CA HIS A 49 9.46 -4.89 -7.70
C HIS A 49 9.21 -3.55 -8.41
N LEU A 50 10.07 -2.57 -8.15
CA LEU A 50 9.98 -1.22 -8.70
C LEU A 50 9.99 -1.18 -10.24
N VAL A 51 10.79 -2.04 -10.86
CA VAL A 51 10.98 -2.06 -12.32
C VAL A 51 10.04 -3.05 -13.03
N ARG A 52 9.20 -3.77 -12.27
CA ARG A 52 8.41 -4.92 -12.77
C ARG A 52 9.32 -5.88 -13.57
N TYR A 53 10.39 -6.33 -12.92
CA TYR A 53 11.44 -7.13 -13.56
C TYR A 53 10.89 -8.44 -14.16
N GLU A 54 9.93 -9.05 -13.47
CA GLU A 54 9.30 -10.29 -13.93
C GLU A 54 8.27 -10.02 -15.03
N LYS A 55 8.48 -10.64 -16.20
CA LYS A 55 7.58 -10.52 -17.34
C LYS A 55 6.31 -11.38 -17.18
N ARG A 56 6.41 -12.50 -16.45
CA ARG A 56 5.30 -13.43 -16.22
C ARG A 56 4.46 -12.98 -15.04
N GLU A 57 3.13 -13.06 -15.19
CA GLU A 57 2.17 -12.65 -14.16
C GLU A 57 2.32 -13.43 -12.85
N HIS A 58 2.48 -14.75 -12.92
CA HIS A 58 2.61 -15.61 -11.74
C HIS A 58 3.88 -15.30 -10.95
N THR A 59 5.00 -15.04 -11.63
CA THR A 59 6.26 -14.68 -10.97
C THR A 59 6.18 -13.29 -10.33
N CYS A 60 5.49 -12.35 -10.98
CA CYS A 60 5.21 -11.04 -10.41
C CYS A 60 4.36 -11.13 -9.12
N LEU A 61 3.32 -11.98 -9.13
CA LEU A 61 2.51 -12.27 -7.95
C LEU A 61 3.32 -12.96 -6.84
N ALA A 62 4.15 -13.96 -7.18
CA ALA A 62 5.02 -14.62 -6.22
C ALA A 62 5.99 -13.64 -5.53
N LEU A 63 6.59 -12.73 -6.29
CA LEU A 63 7.44 -11.67 -5.73
C LEU A 63 6.66 -10.70 -4.82
N ASN A 64 5.40 -10.39 -5.15
CA ASN A 64 4.53 -9.59 -4.28
C ASN A 64 4.33 -10.28 -2.92
N HIS A 65 3.98 -11.56 -2.94
CA HIS A 65 3.77 -12.34 -1.72
C HIS A 65 5.05 -12.47 -0.90
N LEU A 66 6.19 -12.72 -1.54
CA LEU A 66 7.48 -12.80 -0.87
C LEU A 66 7.87 -11.47 -0.19
N ALA A 67 7.71 -10.34 -0.90
CA ALA A 67 7.97 -9.03 -0.33
C ALA A 67 7.04 -8.72 0.86
N ALA A 68 5.75 -9.06 0.75
CA ALA A 68 4.80 -8.91 1.85
C ALA A 68 5.20 -9.76 3.08
N ALA A 69 5.61 -11.01 2.88
CA ALA A 69 6.07 -11.89 3.95
C ALA A 69 7.32 -11.33 4.66
N ILE A 70 8.30 -10.83 3.90
CA ILE A 70 9.51 -10.21 4.46
C ILE A 70 9.16 -8.93 5.25
N ILE A 71 8.27 -8.09 4.74
CA ILE A 71 7.83 -6.87 5.45
C ILE A 71 7.12 -7.25 6.76
N ALA A 72 6.27 -8.27 6.74
CA ALA A 72 5.58 -8.77 7.93
C ALA A 72 6.57 -9.33 8.95
N LEU A 73 7.52 -10.16 8.51
CA LEU A 73 8.55 -10.74 9.36
C LEU A 73 9.41 -9.66 10.05
N ARG A 74 9.81 -8.62 9.30
CA ARG A 74 10.59 -7.49 9.85
C ARG A 74 9.84 -6.62 10.85
N LYS A 75 8.51 -6.69 10.88
CA LYS A 75 7.69 -5.91 11.81
C LYS A 75 7.46 -6.61 13.14
N ILE A 76 7.73 -7.91 13.21
CA ILE A 76 7.61 -8.67 14.45
C ILE A 76 8.88 -8.43 15.25
N ASP A 77 8.72 -8.12 16.53
CA ASP A 77 9.84 -8.03 17.46
C ASP A 77 10.31 -9.46 17.77
N LEU A 78 11.39 -9.88 17.12
CA LEU A 78 11.98 -11.20 17.28
C LEU A 78 13.29 -11.05 18.06
N PRO A 79 13.56 -11.93 19.04
CA PRO A 79 14.80 -11.88 19.83
C PRO A 79 16.04 -12.16 19.00
N VAL A 80 15.89 -12.73 17.79
CA VAL A 80 16.96 -13.03 16.85
C VAL A 80 16.60 -12.47 15.48
N HIS A 81 17.53 -11.76 14.86
CA HIS A 81 17.31 -11.15 13.54
C HIS A 81 17.51 -12.18 12.41
N ILE A 82 16.50 -13.02 12.15
CA ILE A 82 16.54 -14.18 11.22
C ILE A 82 16.91 -13.82 9.77
N ILE A 83 16.81 -12.55 9.37
CA ILE A 83 16.99 -12.12 7.97
C ILE A 83 18.46 -11.77 7.64
N TYR A 84 19.27 -11.48 8.65
CA TYR A 84 20.72 -11.35 8.51
C TYR A 84 21.29 -12.42 9.43
N GLY A 85 21.58 -13.60 8.88
CA GLY A 85 22.20 -14.69 9.64
C GLY A 85 23.50 -14.24 10.30
#